data_AF-R7V9W4-F1
#
_entry.id   AF-R7V9W4-F1
#
_cell.length_a   1.000
_cell.length_b   1.000
_cell.length_c   1.000
_cell.angle_alpha   90.00
_cell.angle_beta   90.00
_cell.angle_gamma   90.00
#
_symmetry.space_group_name_H-M   'P 1'
#
loop_
_entity.id
_entity.type
_entity.pdbx_description
1 polymer ?
#
loop_
_entity_poly.entity_id
_entity_poly.type
_entity_poly.pdbx_seq_one_letter_code
_entity_poly.pdbx_strand_id
1 'polypeptide(L)'
;MSPSSASANTVEANTITKTEVVVTKTEVITTSGVSSTNKVEEKSDTKTVIKTDAGKTSAPAAKPAEAPSASSDKKKHVLIVYVGLPKKTFDAALRDATVASLEKQGCKVTVSDLMAQRFNPVLSINDIGDFDRDEFDYVEDLGAALQKGIIAEDIRKEQEKVKAADLIIFHYQTLLHDIPAILLGWLQRVLMPSFAFDVRDNRIFDDGLLKGKKAMVSISYLGPGSAWTERGILGDINVSLWPVQNGILRFCGFEVLKPQLTYDVRTMKQGDRAATLSAWGSRLDGIWKEDPMQFIKGADFDYKQGWLLKDEAISRLLYSPGAPSTGQHLGRPLPLTSKTKL
;
A
#
# COMPACT_ATOMS: atom_id res chain seq x y z
N MET A 1 -40.80 -48.11 -46.42
CA MET A 1 -39.42 -47.64 -46.17
C MET A 1 -39.51 -46.39 -45.33
N SER A 2 -38.84 -46.43 -44.18
CA SER A 2 -38.97 -45.52 -43.04
C SER A 2 -38.51 -44.08 -43.32
N PRO A 3 -39.08 -43.07 -42.62
CA PRO A 3 -38.50 -41.74 -42.50
C PRO A 3 -37.40 -41.70 -41.42
N SER A 4 -36.36 -40.91 -41.68
CA SER A 4 -35.17 -40.71 -40.85
C SER A 4 -35.49 -39.98 -39.54
N SER A 5 -34.84 -40.46 -38.48
CA SER A 5 -35.05 -40.19 -37.06
C SER A 5 -34.57 -38.82 -36.58
N ALA A 6 -35.38 -38.21 -35.72
CA ALA A 6 -34.96 -37.22 -34.72
C ALA A 6 -34.28 -37.94 -33.54
N SER A 7 -33.12 -37.45 -33.11
CA SER A 7 -32.43 -37.92 -31.90
C SER A 7 -32.89 -37.10 -30.69
N ALA A 8 -33.52 -37.78 -29.74
CA ALA A 8 -33.81 -37.27 -28.41
C ALA A 8 -32.61 -37.59 -27.50
N ASN A 9 -32.05 -36.57 -26.85
CA ASN A 9 -31.07 -36.75 -25.78
C ASN A 9 -31.81 -37.04 -24.47
N THR A 10 -31.57 -38.23 -23.93
CA THR A 10 -32.00 -38.69 -22.61
C THR A 10 -31.15 -38.02 -21.54
N VAL A 11 -31.79 -37.48 -20.50
CA VAL A 11 -31.14 -36.93 -19.30
C VAL A 11 -30.86 -38.09 -18.34
N GLU A 12 -29.60 -38.36 -18.04
CA GLU A 12 -29.19 -39.28 -16.98
C GLU A 12 -29.30 -38.60 -15.61
N ALA A 13 -29.94 -39.29 -14.66
CA ALA A 13 -30.12 -38.86 -13.29
C ALA A 13 -28.85 -39.16 -12.46
N ASN A 14 -28.15 -38.12 -12.02
CA ASN A 14 -27.01 -38.26 -11.11
C ASN A 14 -27.47 -38.67 -9.70
N THR A 15 -26.94 -39.78 -9.21
CA THR A 15 -27.11 -40.30 -7.86
C THR A 15 -26.32 -39.46 -6.85
N ILE A 16 -27.00 -38.91 -5.85
CA ILE A 16 -26.38 -38.12 -4.77
C ILE A 16 -25.75 -39.08 -3.74
N THR A 17 -24.43 -39.06 -3.61
CA THR A 17 -23.70 -39.77 -2.54
C THR A 17 -23.67 -38.88 -1.28
N LYS A 18 -24.18 -39.38 -0.16
CA LYS A 18 -24.09 -38.72 1.16
C LYS A 18 -22.64 -38.77 1.65
N THR A 19 -22.02 -37.61 1.85
CA THR A 19 -20.76 -37.49 2.60
C THR A 19 -21.07 -37.29 4.08
N GLU A 20 -20.64 -38.22 4.93
CA GLU A 20 -20.67 -38.06 6.38
C GLU A 20 -19.58 -37.07 6.83
N VAL A 21 -20.00 -36.05 7.59
CA VAL A 21 -19.10 -35.08 8.22
C VAL A 21 -18.74 -35.61 9.60
N VAL A 22 -17.48 -36.03 9.78
CA VAL A 22 -16.93 -36.38 11.09
C VAL A 22 -16.49 -35.09 11.77
N VAL A 23 -17.19 -34.72 12.84
CA VAL A 23 -16.83 -33.58 13.70
C VAL A 23 -15.85 -34.07 14.77
N THR A 24 -14.56 -33.75 14.63
CA THR A 24 -13.57 -33.96 15.68
C THR A 24 -13.62 -32.80 16.68
N LYS A 25 -13.99 -33.13 17.92
CA LYS A 25 -14.02 -32.20 19.05
C LYS A 25 -12.57 -31.95 19.52
N THR A 26 -12.08 -30.73 19.36
CA THR A 26 -10.77 -30.34 19.90
C THR A 26 -10.97 -29.81 21.33
N GLU A 27 -10.41 -30.49 22.32
CA GLU A 27 -10.35 -30.00 23.71
C GLU A 27 -9.24 -28.96 23.84
N VAL A 28 -9.62 -27.78 24.35
CA VAL A 28 -8.69 -26.70 24.69
C VAL A 28 -8.13 -26.98 26.07
N ILE A 29 -6.83 -27.30 26.14
CA ILE A 29 -6.11 -27.39 27.42
C ILE A 29 -5.73 -25.97 27.84
N THR A 30 -6.44 -25.43 28.82
CA THR A 30 -6.04 -24.24 29.57
C THR A 30 -5.00 -24.62 30.62
N THR A 31 -3.79 -24.05 30.54
CA THR A 31 -2.85 -24.06 31.67
C THR A 31 -2.78 -22.67 32.28
N SER A 32 -3.19 -22.58 33.54
CA SER A 32 -3.06 -21.45 34.43
C SER A 32 -1.91 -21.69 35.42
N GLY A 33 -1.16 -20.64 35.78
CA GLY A 33 -0.45 -20.58 37.06
C GLY A 33 1.08 -20.48 37.06
N VAL A 34 1.58 -19.24 36.95
CA VAL A 34 2.51 -18.53 37.87
C VAL A 34 3.44 -19.36 38.80
N SER A 35 4.76 -19.10 38.74
CA SER A 35 5.52 -18.51 39.88
C SER A 35 7.01 -18.25 39.57
N SER A 36 7.36 -16.97 39.67
CA SER A 36 8.59 -16.31 40.14
C SER A 36 9.77 -17.13 40.69
N THR A 37 10.99 -16.71 40.34
CA THR A 37 12.01 -16.24 41.32
C THR A 37 12.99 -15.26 40.67
N ASN A 38 13.13 -14.08 41.29
CA ASN A 38 14.17 -13.09 41.03
C ASN A 38 15.48 -13.52 41.71
N LYS A 39 16.62 -13.23 41.08
CA LYS A 39 17.88 -12.98 41.80
C LYS A 39 18.63 -11.82 41.15
N VAL A 40 18.75 -10.77 41.94
CA VAL A 40 19.55 -9.56 41.72
C VAL A 40 21.00 -9.89 42.09
N GLU A 41 21.95 -9.54 41.23
CA GLU A 41 23.34 -9.32 41.62
C GLU A 41 23.84 -8.00 41.00
N GLU A 42 24.32 -7.16 41.90
CA GLU A 42 24.84 -5.81 41.72
C GLU A 42 26.37 -5.91 41.73
N LYS A 43 27.09 -5.22 40.81
CA LYS A 43 28.39 -4.59 41.11
C LYS A 43 28.98 -3.71 39.99
N SER A 44 29.23 -2.48 40.44
CA SER A 44 30.47 -1.68 40.36
C SER A 44 30.83 -0.89 39.10
N ASP A 45 30.85 0.42 39.33
CA ASP A 45 31.52 1.53 38.67
C ASP A 45 32.91 1.28 38.11
N THR A 46 33.23 1.95 36.99
CA THR A 46 34.55 2.59 36.81
C THR A 46 34.46 3.84 35.92
N LYS A 47 34.89 4.98 36.48
CA LYS A 47 35.14 6.27 35.80
C LYS A 47 36.49 6.26 35.09
N THR A 48 36.60 6.91 33.92
CA THR A 48 37.86 7.53 33.43
C THR A 48 37.51 8.69 32.48
N VAL A 49 37.47 9.92 32.97
CA VAL A 49 38.50 11.00 32.87
C VAL A 49 38.78 11.48 31.44
N ILE A 50 38.23 12.67 31.17
CA ILE A 50 38.47 13.54 30.02
C ILE A 50 39.84 14.21 30.18
N LYS A 51 40.68 14.17 29.14
CA LYS A 51 41.85 15.04 29.01
C LYS A 51 41.60 16.06 27.91
N THR A 52 41.57 17.32 28.31
CA THR A 52 41.73 18.51 27.47
C THR A 52 43.20 18.65 27.10
N ASP A 53 43.49 18.91 25.82
CA ASP A 53 44.78 19.49 25.45
C ASP A 53 44.58 20.64 24.46
N ALA A 54 45.29 21.73 24.72
CA ALA A 54 45.20 23.01 24.05
C ALA A 54 46.41 23.19 23.14
N GLY A 55 46.21 23.19 21.83
CA GLY A 55 47.24 23.47 20.83
C GLY A 55 46.80 24.59 19.89
N LYS A 56 47.33 25.80 20.11
CA LYS A 56 47.26 26.94 19.18
C LYS A 56 48.28 26.73 18.05
N THR A 57 47.84 26.77 16.80
CA THR A 57 48.68 27.15 15.65
C THR A 57 47.87 27.97 14.65
N SER A 58 48.37 29.16 14.35
CA SER A 58 47.81 30.18 13.46
C SER A 58 48.41 30.08 12.06
N ALA A 59 47.58 30.15 11.01
CA ALA A 59 47.89 30.71 9.67
C ALA A 59 46.58 30.82 8.84
N PRO A 60 46.58 31.53 7.69
CA PRO A 60 46.07 32.90 7.50
C PRO A 60 44.64 32.97 6.93
N ALA A 61 44.05 34.16 7.00
CA ALA A 61 42.69 34.49 6.61
C ALA A 61 42.33 34.09 5.16
N ALA A 62 41.35 33.20 5.02
CA ALA A 62 40.65 32.91 3.78
C ALA A 62 39.39 33.78 3.66
N LYS A 63 39.13 34.27 2.45
CA LYS A 63 37.94 35.04 2.04
C LYS A 63 36.64 34.44 2.57
N PRO A 64 35.59 35.25 2.85
CA PRO A 64 34.31 34.72 3.27
C PRO A 64 33.78 33.78 2.18
N ALA A 65 33.59 32.52 2.54
CA ALA A 65 32.92 31.54 1.70
C ALA A 65 31.50 32.05 1.43
N GLU A 66 31.15 32.17 0.15
CA GLU A 66 29.78 32.30 -0.30
C GLU A 66 28.92 31.25 0.41
N ALA A 67 27.81 31.70 0.99
CA ALA A 67 26.77 30.81 1.48
C ALA A 67 26.43 29.79 0.37
N PRO A 68 26.24 28.50 0.69
CA PRO A 68 25.84 27.54 -0.32
C PRO A 68 24.56 28.03 -0.98
N SER A 69 24.68 28.36 -2.27
CA SER A 69 23.58 28.82 -3.09
C SER A 69 22.45 27.79 -3.01
N ALA A 70 21.22 28.30 -2.92
CA ALA A 70 19.97 27.57 -2.92
C ALA A 70 20.04 26.21 -3.64
N SER A 71 19.64 25.17 -2.90
CA SER A 71 19.24 23.86 -3.41
C SER A 71 18.63 23.99 -4.80
N SER A 72 19.28 23.40 -5.81
CA SER A 72 18.63 23.18 -7.10
C SER A 72 17.37 22.36 -6.84
N ASP A 73 16.18 22.94 -7.00
CA ASP A 73 14.93 22.21 -6.85
C ASP A 73 14.91 21.05 -7.84
N LYS A 74 15.24 19.86 -7.35
CA LYS A 74 15.28 18.65 -8.15
C LYS A 74 13.86 18.39 -8.65
N LYS A 75 13.71 18.35 -9.98
CA LYS A 75 12.43 18.09 -10.65
C LYS A 75 11.75 16.87 -10.03
N LYS A 76 10.55 17.05 -9.46
CA LYS A 76 9.77 15.95 -8.88
C LYS A 76 9.24 15.01 -9.94
N HIS A 77 9.27 13.71 -9.66
CA HIS A 77 8.80 12.68 -10.57
C HIS A 77 7.54 12.03 -10.03
N VAL A 78 6.52 11.86 -10.89
CA VAL A 78 5.25 11.26 -10.52
C VAL A 78 4.95 10.08 -11.43
N LEU A 79 4.64 8.93 -10.85
CA LEU A 79 4.13 7.77 -11.55
C LEU A 79 2.61 7.68 -11.34
N ILE A 80 1.85 7.65 -12.42
CA ILE A 80 0.43 7.33 -12.39
C ILE A 80 0.25 5.90 -12.91
N VAL A 81 -0.15 4.98 -12.03
CA VAL A 81 -0.54 3.63 -12.42
C VAL A 81 -2.03 3.65 -12.68
N TYR A 82 -2.42 3.52 -13.94
CA TYR A 82 -3.77 3.79 -14.42
C TYR A 82 -4.44 2.52 -14.95
N VAL A 83 -5.69 2.28 -14.55
CA VAL A 83 -6.53 1.20 -15.10
C VAL A 83 -7.54 1.80 -16.07
N GLY A 84 -7.12 2.01 -17.31
CA GLY A 84 -7.94 2.63 -18.35
C GLY A 84 -8.83 1.67 -19.13
N LEU A 85 -10.01 2.11 -19.53
CA LEU A 85 -10.73 1.46 -20.63
C LEU A 85 -10.39 2.18 -21.95
N PRO A 86 -10.40 1.51 -23.12
CA PRO A 86 -10.10 2.11 -24.41
C PRO A 86 -11.25 2.98 -24.95
N LYS A 87 -11.84 3.81 -24.08
CA LYS A 87 -12.98 4.70 -24.33
C LYS A 87 -12.84 5.98 -23.51
N LYS A 88 -13.47 7.06 -23.96
CA LYS A 88 -13.57 8.30 -23.19
C LYS A 88 -14.46 8.06 -21.96
N THR A 89 -13.85 7.98 -20.78
CA THR A 89 -14.55 7.87 -19.50
C THR A 89 -14.28 9.12 -18.67
N PHE A 90 -15.09 9.36 -17.64
CA PHE A 90 -14.79 10.41 -16.67
C PHE A 90 -13.49 10.13 -15.91
N ASP A 91 -13.20 8.84 -15.67
CA ASP A 91 -11.95 8.41 -15.05
C ASP A 91 -10.71 8.76 -15.90
N ALA A 92 -10.82 8.64 -17.23
CA ALA A 92 -9.78 9.11 -18.15
C ALA A 92 -9.60 10.64 -18.10
N ALA A 93 -10.68 11.40 -17.90
CA ALA A 93 -10.62 12.86 -17.73
C ALA A 93 -9.97 13.25 -16.40
N LEU A 94 -10.23 12.51 -15.31
CA LEU A 94 -9.53 12.68 -14.03
C LEU A 94 -8.03 12.43 -14.19
N ARG A 95 -7.62 11.33 -14.85
CA ARG A 95 -6.21 11.06 -15.18
C ARG A 95 -5.59 12.23 -15.95
N ASP A 96 -6.25 12.72 -16.99
CA ASP A 96 -5.71 13.83 -17.80
C ASP A 96 -5.56 15.12 -17.00
N ALA A 97 -6.53 15.41 -16.12
CA ALA A 97 -6.44 16.53 -15.18
C ALA A 97 -5.26 16.35 -14.20
N THR A 98 -5.02 15.12 -13.72
CA THR A 98 -3.87 14.80 -12.87
C THR A 98 -2.55 15.09 -13.57
N VAL A 99 -2.38 14.58 -14.80
CA VAL A 99 -1.19 14.82 -15.62
C VAL A 99 -0.97 16.31 -15.82
N ALA A 100 -2.00 17.01 -16.32
CA ALA A 100 -1.90 18.44 -16.63
C ALA A 100 -1.58 19.31 -15.40
N SER A 101 -2.19 19.03 -14.24
CA SER A 101 -1.92 19.77 -13.00
C SER A 101 -0.48 19.56 -12.52
N LEU A 102 0.00 18.32 -12.48
CA LEU A 102 1.35 18.02 -11.98
C LEU A 102 2.45 18.49 -12.95
N GLU A 103 2.23 18.40 -14.27
CA GLU A 103 3.15 18.94 -15.27
C GLU A 103 3.22 20.47 -15.20
N LYS A 104 2.08 21.15 -14.96
CA LYS A 104 2.05 22.61 -14.74
C LYS A 104 2.86 23.03 -13.51
N GLN A 105 2.96 22.17 -12.49
CA GLN A 105 3.83 22.38 -11.32
C GLN A 105 5.31 22.06 -11.61
N GLY A 106 5.66 21.69 -12.84
CA GLY A 106 7.02 21.33 -13.22
C GLY A 106 7.41 19.89 -12.91
N CYS A 107 6.47 19.00 -12.54
CA CYS A 107 6.79 17.59 -12.34
C CYS A 107 7.10 16.88 -13.67
N LYS A 108 7.88 15.80 -13.62
CA LYS A 108 7.96 14.80 -14.70
C LYS A 108 6.92 13.74 -14.40
N VAL A 109 5.85 13.68 -15.21
CA VAL A 109 4.79 12.69 -15.05
C VAL A 109 5.01 11.51 -15.99
N THR A 110 4.93 10.29 -15.47
CA THR A 110 4.95 9.04 -16.25
C THR A 110 3.68 8.27 -15.98
N VAL A 111 3.03 7.76 -17.03
CA VAL A 111 1.80 6.98 -16.91
C VAL A 111 2.06 5.53 -17.29
N SER A 112 1.68 4.61 -16.40
CA SER A 112 1.54 3.18 -16.70
C SER A 112 0.06 2.85 -16.86
N ASP A 113 -0.45 2.96 -18.09
CA ASP A 113 -1.80 2.51 -18.43
C ASP A 113 -1.79 0.98 -18.61
N LEU A 114 -2.19 0.26 -17.58
CA LEU A 114 -2.04 -1.20 -17.50
C LEU A 114 -2.85 -1.92 -18.59
N MET A 115 -4.02 -1.38 -18.92
CA MET A 115 -4.90 -1.96 -19.92
C MET A 115 -4.40 -1.68 -21.33
N ALA A 116 -3.89 -0.48 -21.60
CA ALA A 116 -3.24 -0.16 -22.87
C ALA A 116 -1.94 -0.96 -23.07
N GLN A 117 -1.19 -1.17 -22.00
CA GLN A 117 0.02 -2.01 -21.98
C GLN A 117 -0.29 -3.50 -22.12
N ARG A 118 -1.54 -3.92 -21.88
CA ARG A 118 -1.92 -5.33 -21.72
C ARG A 118 -1.04 -6.03 -20.67
N PHE A 119 -0.81 -5.35 -19.55
CA PHE A 119 0.04 -5.84 -18.47
C PHE A 119 -0.44 -7.22 -18.02
N ASN A 120 0.45 -8.21 -17.97
CA ASN A 120 0.12 -9.54 -17.45
C ASN A 120 -0.07 -9.46 -15.94
N PRO A 121 -1.26 -9.71 -15.38
CA PRO A 121 -1.46 -9.59 -13.94
C PRO A 121 -1.12 -10.86 -13.17
N VAL A 122 -0.81 -11.95 -13.85
CA VAL A 122 -0.59 -13.25 -13.20
C VAL A 122 0.87 -13.36 -12.80
N LEU A 123 1.13 -13.31 -11.48
CA LEU A 123 2.42 -13.70 -10.92
C LEU A 123 2.67 -15.17 -11.25
N SER A 124 3.82 -15.48 -11.85
CA SER A 124 4.15 -16.83 -12.27
C SER A 124 5.65 -17.10 -12.19
N ILE A 125 6.04 -18.38 -12.26
CA ILE A 125 7.46 -18.77 -12.26
C ILE A 125 8.25 -18.16 -13.43
N ASN A 126 7.56 -17.89 -14.54
CA ASN A 126 8.16 -17.23 -15.71
C ASN A 126 8.64 -15.80 -15.40
N ASP A 127 8.22 -15.22 -14.29
CA ASP A 127 8.66 -13.89 -13.86
C ASP A 127 10.09 -13.87 -13.32
N ILE A 128 10.66 -15.05 -12.99
CA ILE A 128 11.95 -15.16 -12.30
C ILE A 128 12.95 -16.09 -13.00
N GLY A 129 12.70 -16.45 -14.26
CA GLY A 129 13.56 -17.36 -15.04
C GLY A 129 13.41 -18.83 -14.63
N ASP A 130 14.40 -19.65 -15.01
CA ASP A 130 14.38 -21.09 -14.72
C ASP A 130 14.51 -21.34 -13.21
N PHE A 131 13.57 -22.12 -12.67
CA PHE A 131 13.54 -22.52 -11.27
C PHE A 131 13.52 -24.05 -11.18
N ASP A 132 14.57 -24.62 -10.58
CA ASP A 132 14.86 -26.06 -10.59
C ASP A 132 14.76 -26.70 -9.19
N ARG A 133 13.95 -26.12 -8.29
CA ARG A 133 13.66 -26.70 -6.97
C ARG A 133 12.20 -27.12 -6.89
N ASP A 134 11.94 -28.21 -6.17
CA ASP A 134 10.59 -28.72 -5.95
C ASP A 134 9.77 -27.84 -4.97
N GLU A 135 10.45 -27.10 -4.10
CA GLU A 135 9.84 -26.21 -3.11
C GLU A 135 10.10 -24.75 -3.45
N PHE A 136 9.02 -23.96 -3.49
CA PHE A 136 9.05 -22.53 -3.76
C PHE A 136 8.70 -21.72 -2.51
N ASP A 137 9.60 -20.84 -2.10
CA ASP A 137 9.35 -19.84 -1.07
C ASP A 137 9.16 -18.47 -1.73
N TYR A 138 7.96 -17.93 -1.59
CA TYR A 138 7.56 -16.67 -2.21
C TYR A 138 8.43 -15.47 -1.81
N VAL A 139 8.98 -15.44 -0.61
CA VAL A 139 9.82 -14.32 -0.16
C VAL A 139 11.25 -14.53 -0.61
N GLU A 140 11.79 -15.73 -0.40
CA GLU A 140 13.17 -16.07 -0.72
C GLU A 140 13.44 -16.03 -2.23
N ASP A 141 12.63 -16.74 -3.00
CA ASP A 141 12.92 -17.02 -4.40
C ASP A 141 12.64 -15.80 -5.28
N LEU A 142 11.55 -15.08 -5.02
CA LEU A 142 11.28 -13.80 -5.68
C LEU A 142 12.36 -12.77 -5.35
N GLY A 143 12.78 -12.69 -4.08
CA GLY A 143 13.84 -11.78 -3.66
C GLY A 143 15.19 -12.11 -4.30
N ALA A 144 15.57 -13.38 -4.32
CA ALA A 144 16.82 -13.85 -4.94
C ALA A 144 16.82 -13.61 -6.46
N ALA A 145 15.69 -13.80 -7.13
CA ALA A 145 15.55 -13.54 -8.55
C ALA A 145 15.79 -12.06 -8.89
N LEU A 146 15.24 -11.15 -8.09
CA LEU A 146 15.50 -9.72 -8.25
C LEU A 146 17.00 -9.39 -8.08
N GLN A 147 17.62 -9.90 -7.01
CA GLN A 147 19.03 -9.63 -6.71
C GLN A 147 19.97 -10.16 -7.81
N LYS A 148 19.62 -11.28 -8.46
CA LYS A 148 20.32 -11.83 -9.63
C LYS A 148 20.01 -11.10 -10.93
N GLY A 149 19.01 -10.21 -10.95
CA GLY A 149 18.59 -9.50 -12.15
C GLY A 149 17.87 -10.37 -13.18
N ILE A 150 17.28 -11.48 -12.77
CA ILE A 150 16.59 -12.46 -13.64
C ILE A 150 15.07 -12.25 -13.72
N ILE A 151 14.58 -11.12 -13.23
CA ILE A 151 13.15 -10.77 -13.30
C ILE A 151 12.72 -10.41 -14.72
N ALA A 152 11.44 -10.70 -15.02
CA ALA A 152 10.83 -10.37 -16.30
C ALA A 152 10.96 -8.87 -16.65
N GLU A 153 11.14 -8.60 -17.94
CA GLU A 153 11.46 -7.25 -18.43
C GLU A 153 10.32 -6.25 -18.23
N ASP A 154 9.06 -6.70 -18.28
CA ASP A 154 7.91 -5.85 -17.96
C ASP A 154 7.90 -5.42 -16.49
N ILE A 155 8.21 -6.33 -15.57
CA ILE A 155 8.38 -6.03 -14.14
C ILE A 155 9.52 -5.03 -13.94
N ARG A 156 10.68 -5.28 -14.54
CA ARG A 156 11.86 -4.39 -14.43
C ARG A 156 11.54 -2.97 -14.87
N LYS A 157 10.87 -2.81 -16.02
CA LYS A 157 10.46 -1.49 -16.53
C LYS A 157 9.55 -0.74 -15.57
N GLU A 158 8.61 -1.43 -14.92
CA GLU A 158 7.74 -0.82 -13.93
C GLU A 158 8.48 -0.47 -12.64
N GLN A 159 9.40 -1.33 -12.18
CA GLN A 159 10.25 -1.04 -11.03
C GLN A 159 11.13 0.19 -11.25
N GLU A 160 11.67 0.40 -12.46
CA GLU A 160 12.43 1.62 -12.77
C GLU A 160 11.58 2.89 -12.68
N LYS A 161 10.29 2.83 -13.06
CA LYS A 161 9.36 3.94 -12.87
C LYS A 161 9.10 4.21 -11.39
N VAL A 162 8.91 3.15 -10.59
CA VAL A 162 8.73 3.25 -9.13
C VAL A 162 9.99 3.83 -8.46
N LYS A 163 11.19 3.38 -8.84
CA LYS A 163 12.47 3.93 -8.35
C LYS A 163 12.59 5.41 -8.65
N ALA A 164 12.23 5.82 -9.87
CA ALA A 164 12.32 7.20 -10.31
C ALA A 164 11.29 8.13 -9.66
N ALA A 165 10.14 7.63 -9.21
CA ALA A 165 9.03 8.44 -8.69
C ALA A 165 9.23 8.91 -7.24
N ASP A 166 8.87 10.17 -6.96
CA ASP A 166 8.68 10.71 -5.61
C ASP A 166 7.24 10.48 -5.11
N LEU A 167 6.27 10.49 -6.03
CA LEU A 167 4.85 10.26 -5.77
C LEU A 167 4.30 9.20 -6.74
N ILE A 168 3.49 8.27 -6.21
CA ILE A 168 2.78 7.26 -6.99
C ILE A 168 1.28 7.40 -6.77
N ILE A 169 0.53 7.55 -7.86
CA ILE A 169 -0.94 7.65 -7.83
C ILE A 169 -1.51 6.41 -8.51
N PHE A 170 -2.23 5.60 -7.74
CA PHE A 170 -2.99 4.45 -8.25
C PHE A 170 -4.38 4.92 -8.63
N HIS A 171 -4.61 5.14 -9.93
CA HIS A 171 -5.82 5.75 -10.46
C HIS A 171 -6.69 4.69 -11.15
N TYR A 172 -7.89 4.46 -10.63
CA TYR A 172 -8.80 3.47 -11.19
C TYR A 172 -10.27 3.72 -10.85
N GLN A 173 -11.14 3.16 -11.68
CA GLN A 173 -12.54 2.96 -11.33
C GLN A 173 -12.74 1.55 -10.77
N THR A 174 -13.63 1.40 -9.79
CA THR A 174 -13.99 0.08 -9.24
C THR A 174 -15.44 -0.31 -9.55
N LEU A 175 -15.66 -1.60 -9.85
CA LEU A 175 -16.98 -2.21 -10.07
C LEU A 175 -17.42 -3.06 -8.88
N LEU A 176 -16.49 -3.81 -8.28
CA LEU A 176 -16.71 -4.68 -7.13
C LEU A 176 -16.07 -4.12 -5.86
N HIS A 177 -15.95 -2.80 -5.81
CA HIS A 177 -15.53 -2.02 -4.64
C HIS A 177 -14.10 -2.27 -4.13
N ASP A 178 -13.31 -3.05 -4.87
CA ASP A 178 -11.92 -3.38 -4.57
C ASP A 178 -10.99 -2.91 -5.73
N ILE A 179 -9.69 -3.13 -5.55
CA ILE A 179 -8.67 -2.96 -6.59
C ILE A 179 -9.01 -3.83 -7.81
N PRO A 180 -8.96 -3.29 -9.04
CA PRO A 180 -9.10 -4.08 -10.26
C PRO A 180 -8.04 -5.18 -10.35
N ALA A 181 -8.41 -6.39 -10.78
CA ALA A 181 -7.50 -7.54 -10.85
C ALA A 181 -6.18 -7.24 -11.56
N ILE A 182 -6.20 -6.44 -12.64
CA ILE A 182 -4.98 -6.07 -13.36
C ILE A 182 -4.02 -5.22 -12.52
N LEU A 183 -4.56 -4.33 -11.68
CA LEU A 183 -3.78 -3.51 -10.77
C LEU A 183 -3.28 -4.33 -9.57
N LEU A 184 -4.09 -5.24 -9.04
CA LEU A 184 -3.65 -6.14 -7.98
C LEU A 184 -2.47 -7.01 -8.46
N GLY A 185 -2.56 -7.54 -9.69
CA GLY A 185 -1.48 -8.27 -10.33
C GLY A 185 -0.22 -7.41 -10.54
N TRP A 186 -0.37 -6.15 -10.94
CA TRP A 186 0.75 -5.20 -11.02
C TRP A 186 1.39 -4.99 -9.65
N LEU A 187 0.60 -4.79 -8.59
CA LEU A 187 1.11 -4.62 -7.23
C LEU A 187 1.91 -5.86 -6.78
N GLN A 188 1.39 -7.06 -7.01
CA GLN A 188 2.04 -8.32 -6.63
C GLN A 188 3.31 -8.61 -7.44
N ARG A 189 3.31 -8.35 -8.75
CA ARG A 189 4.48 -8.61 -9.63
C ARG A 189 5.55 -7.52 -9.53
N VAL A 190 5.18 -6.27 -9.27
CA VAL A 190 6.14 -5.14 -9.25
C VAL A 190 6.68 -4.88 -7.85
N LEU A 191 5.83 -4.91 -6.82
CA LEU A 191 6.22 -4.67 -5.42
C LEU A 191 6.74 -5.94 -4.74
N MET A 192 7.74 -6.57 -5.34
CA MET A 192 8.31 -7.83 -4.86
C MET A 192 9.18 -7.69 -3.60
N PRO A 193 9.42 -8.79 -2.86
CA PRO A 193 10.47 -8.87 -1.85
C PRO A 193 11.82 -8.39 -2.39
N SER A 194 12.66 -7.82 -1.52
CA SER A 194 13.94 -7.18 -1.86
C SER A 194 13.85 -5.93 -2.76
N PHE A 195 12.70 -5.64 -3.37
CA PHE A 195 12.44 -4.39 -4.08
C PHE A 195 11.65 -3.41 -3.21
N ALA A 196 10.47 -3.84 -2.74
CA ALA A 196 9.52 -2.99 -2.03
C ALA A 196 9.52 -3.20 -0.51
N PHE A 197 9.87 -4.41 -0.06
CA PHE A 197 9.93 -4.76 1.35
C PHE A 197 10.92 -5.90 1.60
N ASP A 198 11.30 -6.10 2.86
CA ASP A 198 12.10 -7.24 3.32
C ASP A 198 11.58 -7.74 4.66
N VAL A 199 11.03 -8.96 4.68
CA VAL A 199 10.43 -9.54 5.89
C VAL A 199 11.50 -10.08 6.84
N ARG A 200 12.67 -10.54 6.34
CA ARG A 200 13.70 -11.15 7.20
C ARG A 200 14.36 -10.12 8.10
N ASP A 201 14.66 -8.97 7.52
CA ASP A 201 15.30 -7.85 8.21
C ASP A 201 14.28 -6.89 8.86
N ASN A 202 12.99 -7.27 8.89
CA ASN A 202 11.88 -6.41 9.34
C ASN A 202 11.84 -5.02 8.67
N ARG A 203 12.31 -4.90 7.41
CA ARG A 203 12.20 -3.68 6.60
C ARG A 203 10.84 -3.65 5.91
N ILE A 204 9.83 -3.44 6.74
CA ILE A 204 8.41 -3.37 6.42
C ILE A 204 7.80 -2.17 7.16
N PHE A 205 6.61 -1.74 6.76
CA PHE A 205 5.94 -0.57 7.35
C PHE A 205 6.87 0.66 7.33
N ASP A 206 7.12 1.32 8.45
CA ASP A 206 7.96 2.54 8.53
C ASP A 206 9.39 2.34 7.97
N ASP A 207 9.89 1.10 7.97
CA ASP A 207 11.22 0.74 7.44
C ASP A 207 11.18 0.04 6.09
N GLY A 208 10.03 -0.01 5.42
CA GLY A 208 9.89 -0.54 4.07
C GLY A 208 10.84 0.09 3.05
N LEU A 209 11.15 -0.64 1.98
CA LEU A 209 12.19 -0.25 1.02
C LEU A 209 11.79 0.93 0.13
N LEU A 210 10.50 1.28 0.09
CA LEU A 210 9.98 2.44 -0.63
C LEU A 210 9.77 3.67 0.27
N LYS A 211 10.36 3.68 1.47
CA LYS A 211 10.35 4.84 2.37
C LYS A 211 10.93 6.10 1.72
N GLY A 212 10.35 7.24 2.09
CA GLY A 212 10.63 8.56 1.48
C GLY A 212 9.88 8.84 0.18
N LYS A 213 9.04 7.90 -0.30
CA LYS A 213 8.11 8.10 -1.41
C LYS A 213 6.69 8.25 -0.88
N LYS A 214 5.90 9.12 -1.53
CA LYS A 214 4.46 9.27 -1.24
C LYS A 214 3.65 8.37 -2.15
N ALA A 215 2.51 7.87 -1.67
CA ALA A 215 1.56 7.14 -2.49
C ALA A 215 0.11 7.48 -2.15
N MET A 216 -0.80 7.42 -3.12
CA MET A 216 -2.24 7.53 -2.88
C MET A 216 -3.03 6.66 -3.84
N VAL A 217 -4.26 6.32 -3.44
CA VAL A 217 -5.28 5.78 -4.34
C VAL A 217 -6.25 6.89 -4.77
N SER A 218 -6.59 6.91 -6.05
CA SER A 218 -7.60 7.78 -6.65
C SER A 218 -8.66 6.90 -7.29
N ILE A 219 -9.83 6.85 -6.66
CA ILE A 219 -10.87 5.86 -6.93
C ILE A 219 -12.15 6.53 -7.40
N SER A 220 -12.62 6.10 -8.56
CA SER A 220 -13.95 6.43 -9.07
C SER A 220 -14.96 5.35 -8.70
N TYR A 221 -16.03 5.75 -8.01
CA TYR A 221 -17.19 4.90 -7.67
C TYR A 221 -18.39 5.25 -8.53
N LEU A 222 -19.12 4.22 -8.96
CA LEU A 222 -20.30 4.39 -9.80
C LEU A 222 -21.53 4.93 -9.04
N GLY A 223 -21.62 4.62 -7.75
CA GLY A 223 -22.76 4.96 -6.89
C GLY A 223 -22.47 6.06 -5.88
N PRO A 224 -23.45 6.39 -5.02
CA PRO A 224 -23.36 7.53 -4.12
C PRO A 224 -22.41 7.29 -2.96
N GLY A 225 -21.75 8.35 -2.53
CA GLY A 225 -20.87 8.32 -1.37
C GLY A 225 -21.59 8.03 -0.05
N SER A 226 -22.89 8.30 0.04
CA SER A 226 -23.71 7.93 1.21
C SER A 226 -23.78 6.43 1.47
N ALA A 227 -23.59 5.60 0.44
CA ALA A 227 -23.51 4.14 0.58
C ALA A 227 -22.26 3.68 1.36
N TRP A 228 -21.25 4.54 1.46
CA TRP A 228 -19.92 4.29 2.03
C TRP A 228 -19.72 4.92 3.42
N THR A 229 -20.82 5.19 4.11
CA THR A 229 -20.84 5.68 5.50
C THR A 229 -21.06 4.53 6.47
N GLU A 230 -20.87 4.79 7.77
CA GLU A 230 -21.23 3.87 8.85
C GLU A 230 -22.73 3.48 8.86
N ARG A 231 -23.58 4.24 8.16
CA ARG A 231 -25.01 3.97 7.97
C ARG A 231 -25.34 3.45 6.57
N GLY A 232 -24.37 3.46 5.67
CA GLY A 232 -24.51 3.07 4.28
C GLY A 232 -24.50 1.56 4.12
N ILE A 233 -25.12 1.06 3.05
CA ILE A 233 -25.22 -0.39 2.80
C ILE A 233 -23.87 -1.06 2.53
N LEU A 234 -22.87 -0.31 2.08
CA LEU A 234 -21.51 -0.81 1.84
C LEU A 234 -20.59 -0.62 3.05
N GLY A 235 -21.07 0.07 4.10
CA GLY A 235 -20.32 0.33 5.32
C GLY A 235 -19.26 1.42 5.19
N ASP A 236 -18.50 1.61 6.26
CA ASP A 236 -17.45 2.61 6.34
C ASP A 236 -16.32 2.33 5.33
N ILE A 237 -16.12 3.28 4.40
CA ILE A 237 -15.08 3.24 3.37
C ILE A 237 -13.67 2.95 3.92
N ASN A 238 -13.37 3.40 5.14
CA ASN A 238 -12.04 3.19 5.72
C ASN A 238 -11.74 1.71 5.92
N VAL A 239 -12.76 0.88 6.19
CA VAL A 239 -12.60 -0.58 6.32
C VAL A 239 -12.17 -1.18 4.98
N SER A 240 -12.80 -0.76 3.88
CA SER A 240 -12.47 -1.26 2.53
C SER A 240 -11.11 -0.78 2.04
N LEU A 241 -10.67 0.43 2.42
CA LEU A 241 -9.38 0.96 1.99
C LEU A 241 -8.20 0.50 2.84
N TRP A 242 -8.45 0.01 4.06
CA TRP A 242 -7.40 -0.40 4.99
C TRP A 242 -6.44 -1.47 4.43
N PRO A 243 -6.90 -2.55 3.77
CA PRO A 243 -6.01 -3.56 3.19
C PRO A 243 -5.02 -2.97 2.18
N VAL A 244 -5.48 -2.00 1.37
CA VAL A 244 -4.63 -1.36 0.35
C VAL A 244 -3.67 -0.37 1.02
N GLN A 245 -4.20 0.54 1.82
CA GLN A 245 -3.42 1.64 2.40
C GLN A 245 -2.41 1.14 3.42
N ASN A 246 -2.83 0.30 4.38
CA ASN A 246 -1.92 -0.25 5.39
C ASN A 246 -1.24 -1.54 4.91
N GLY A 247 -2.00 -2.48 4.35
CA GLY A 247 -1.50 -3.83 4.03
C GLY A 247 -0.60 -3.90 2.79
N ILE A 248 -0.73 -2.97 1.84
CA ILE A 248 0.11 -2.93 0.63
C ILE A 248 1.03 -1.70 0.66
N LEU A 249 0.46 -0.50 0.65
CA LEU A 249 1.25 0.71 0.45
C LEU A 249 2.16 1.01 1.63
N ARG A 250 1.58 1.12 2.83
CA ARG A 250 2.37 1.36 4.03
C ARG A 250 3.32 0.20 4.30
N PHE A 251 2.90 -1.05 4.10
CA PHE A 251 3.77 -2.22 4.27
C PHE A 251 5.08 -2.10 3.47
N CYS A 252 5.03 -1.53 2.26
CA CYS A 252 6.20 -1.26 1.43
C CYS A 252 7.00 0.00 1.84
N GLY A 253 6.53 0.77 2.82
CA GLY A 253 7.20 1.99 3.33
C GLY A 253 6.71 3.31 2.78
N PHE A 254 5.65 3.32 1.96
CA PHE A 254 5.12 4.59 1.45
C PHE A 254 4.58 5.49 2.56
N GLU A 255 4.82 6.79 2.40
CA GLU A 255 4.02 7.84 3.03
C GLU A 255 2.65 7.89 2.34
N VAL A 256 1.66 7.23 2.93
CA VAL A 256 0.32 7.09 2.31
C VAL A 256 -0.49 8.38 2.50
N LEU A 257 -0.81 9.07 1.42
CA LEU A 257 -1.68 10.25 1.44
C LEU A 257 -3.15 9.85 1.50
N LYS A 258 -4.01 10.80 1.90
CA LYS A 258 -5.47 10.59 1.89
C LYS A 258 -5.95 10.19 0.50
N PRO A 259 -6.91 9.26 0.38
CA PRO A 259 -7.40 8.83 -0.93
C PRO A 259 -8.15 9.97 -1.64
N GLN A 260 -8.14 9.98 -2.98
CA GLN A 260 -9.07 10.79 -3.75
C GLN A 260 -10.28 9.92 -4.11
N LEU A 261 -11.45 10.22 -3.55
CA LEU A 261 -12.66 9.44 -3.77
C LEU A 261 -13.65 10.26 -4.58
N THR A 262 -14.08 9.71 -5.71
CA THR A 262 -15.02 10.37 -6.60
C THR A 262 -16.25 9.51 -6.76
N TYR A 263 -17.37 9.94 -6.18
CA TYR A 263 -18.63 9.20 -6.18
C TYR A 263 -19.55 9.62 -7.33
N ASP A 264 -20.64 8.87 -7.52
CA ASP A 264 -21.72 9.19 -8.45
C ASP A 264 -21.28 9.32 -9.91
N VAL A 265 -20.15 8.72 -10.30
CA VAL A 265 -19.56 8.92 -11.63
C VAL A 265 -20.52 8.54 -12.77
N ARG A 266 -21.42 7.58 -12.53
CA ARG A 266 -22.45 7.17 -13.50
C ARG A 266 -23.50 8.24 -13.76
N THR A 267 -23.90 8.98 -12.72
CA THR A 267 -25.04 9.90 -12.71
C THR A 267 -24.61 11.38 -12.63
N MET A 268 -23.30 11.63 -12.52
CA MET A 268 -22.72 12.96 -12.36
C MET A 268 -23.07 13.88 -13.54
N LYS A 269 -23.70 15.01 -13.23
CA LYS A 269 -24.09 16.03 -14.20
C LYS A 269 -22.88 16.80 -14.72
N GLN A 270 -23.01 17.42 -15.89
CA GLN A 270 -21.89 18.10 -16.55
C GLN A 270 -21.27 19.23 -15.71
N GLY A 271 -22.08 20.02 -14.99
CA GLY A 271 -21.58 21.06 -14.08
C GLY A 271 -20.75 20.46 -12.94
N ASP A 272 -21.25 19.37 -12.34
CA ASP A 272 -20.59 18.68 -11.23
C ASP A 272 -19.27 18.02 -11.68
N ARG A 273 -19.20 17.53 -12.93
CA ARG A 273 -17.96 16.99 -13.53
C ARG A 273 -16.85 18.05 -13.57
N ALA A 274 -17.16 19.25 -14.06
CA ALA A 274 -16.19 20.33 -14.15
C ALA A 274 -15.73 20.80 -12.75
N ALA A 275 -16.67 20.92 -11.81
CA ALA A 275 -16.36 21.24 -10.42
C ALA A 275 -15.47 20.19 -9.77
N THR A 276 -15.74 18.90 -10.00
CA THR A 276 -14.94 17.78 -9.48
C THR A 276 -13.51 17.81 -10.02
N LEU A 277 -13.34 18.01 -11.34
CA LEU A 277 -12.01 18.13 -11.95
C LEU A 277 -11.23 19.33 -11.40
N SER A 278 -11.92 20.46 -11.19
CA SER A 278 -11.31 21.68 -10.63
C SER A 278 -10.89 21.49 -9.16
N ALA A 279 -11.75 20.88 -8.34
CA ALA A 279 -11.43 20.56 -6.95
C ALA A 279 -10.25 19.60 -6.84
N TRP A 280 -10.19 18.59 -7.72
CA TRP A 280 -9.05 17.68 -7.80
C TRP A 280 -7.75 18.40 -8.18
N GLY A 281 -7.78 19.25 -9.21
CA GLY A 281 -6.63 20.08 -9.59
C GLY A 281 -6.16 20.99 -8.45
N SER A 282 -7.10 21.59 -7.71
CA SER A 282 -6.79 22.47 -6.57
C SER A 282 -6.11 21.72 -5.42
N ARG A 283 -6.50 20.46 -5.18
CA ARG A 283 -5.82 19.59 -4.22
C ARG A 283 -4.41 19.25 -4.68
N LEU A 284 -4.25 18.90 -5.96
CA LEU A 284 -2.95 18.55 -6.54
C LEU A 284 -1.93 19.68 -6.44
N ASP A 285 -2.35 20.95 -6.50
CA ASP A 285 -1.48 22.12 -6.31
C ASP A 285 -0.76 22.12 -4.93
N GLY A 286 -1.37 21.48 -3.92
CA GLY A 286 -0.82 21.36 -2.57
C GLY A 286 -0.20 20.01 -2.24
N ILE A 287 -0.13 19.06 -3.18
CA ILE A 287 0.05 17.63 -2.85
C ILE A 287 1.34 17.31 -2.10
N TRP A 288 2.43 18.02 -2.41
CA TRP A 288 3.73 17.81 -1.77
C TRP A 288 3.77 18.23 -0.31
N LYS A 289 2.84 19.11 0.10
CA LYS A 289 2.71 19.63 1.47
C LYS A 289 1.66 18.88 2.29
N GLU A 290 0.92 17.96 1.69
CA GLU A 290 -0.06 17.15 2.43
C GLU A 290 0.65 16.25 3.45
N ASP A 291 0.15 16.28 4.68
CA ASP A 291 0.53 15.33 5.72
C ASP A 291 0.00 13.94 5.36
N PRO A 292 0.85 12.90 5.41
CA PRO A 292 0.42 11.52 5.24
C PRO A 292 -0.58 11.09 6.32
N MET A 293 -1.35 10.06 6.00
CA MET A 293 -2.20 9.34 6.96
C MET A 293 -1.34 8.83 8.11
N GLN A 294 -1.93 8.86 9.31
CA GLN A 294 -1.27 8.40 10.53
C GLN A 294 -1.56 6.92 10.74
N PHE A 295 -0.52 6.18 11.10
CA PHE A 295 -0.59 4.75 11.43
C PHE A 295 0.19 4.49 12.71
N ILE A 296 -0.09 3.37 13.38
CA ILE A 296 0.70 2.95 14.54
C ILE A 296 2.09 2.53 14.04
N LYS A 297 3.15 3.10 14.63
CA LYS A 297 4.53 2.89 14.21
C LYS A 297 4.93 1.42 14.34
N GLY A 298 5.74 0.89 13.42
CA GLY A 298 6.29 -0.47 13.49
C GLY A 298 7.04 -0.73 14.79
N ALA A 299 7.71 0.29 15.35
CA ALA A 299 8.41 0.20 16.63
C ALA A 299 7.50 -0.05 17.85
N ASP A 300 6.19 0.16 17.72
CA ASP A 300 5.19 -0.14 18.75
C ASP A 300 4.81 -1.64 18.79
N PHE A 301 5.29 -2.43 17.83
CA PHE A 301 5.06 -3.88 17.76
C PHE A 301 6.31 -4.65 18.20
N ASP A 302 6.09 -5.80 18.82
CA ASP A 302 7.12 -6.77 19.16
C ASP A 302 7.13 -7.91 18.12
N TYR A 303 8.05 -7.82 17.16
CA TYR A 303 8.24 -8.81 16.11
C TYR A 303 8.72 -10.18 16.63
N LYS A 304 9.25 -10.26 17.85
CA LYS A 304 9.64 -11.53 18.49
C LYS A 304 8.46 -12.18 19.22
N GLN A 305 7.51 -11.38 19.69
CA GLN A 305 6.30 -11.85 20.36
C GLN A 305 5.10 -11.87 19.40
N GLY A 306 5.26 -12.58 18.28
CA GLY A 306 4.16 -12.80 17.34
C GLY A 306 3.63 -11.54 16.66
N TRP A 307 4.44 -10.48 16.60
CA TRP A 307 4.12 -9.22 15.91
C TRP A 307 2.94 -8.48 16.56
N LEU A 308 2.82 -8.60 17.88
CA LEU A 308 1.78 -7.97 18.68
C LEU A 308 2.18 -6.57 19.13
N LEU A 309 1.20 -5.71 19.43
CA LEU A 309 1.46 -4.42 20.07
C LEU A 309 2.06 -4.65 21.46
N LYS A 310 3.06 -3.83 21.80
CA LYS A 310 3.66 -3.80 23.14
C LYS A 310 2.69 -3.19 24.16
N ASP A 311 2.76 -3.61 25.40
CA ASP A 311 1.87 -3.14 26.47
C ASP A 311 1.97 -1.62 26.69
N GLU A 312 3.18 -1.05 26.59
CA GLU A 312 3.38 0.40 26.69
C GLU A 312 2.75 1.16 25.52
N ALA A 313 2.74 0.56 24.33
CA ALA A 313 2.08 1.14 23.17
C ALA A 313 0.55 1.09 23.32
N ILE A 314 0.01 -0.05 23.78
CA ILE A 314 -1.42 -0.19 24.09
C ILE A 314 -1.83 0.87 25.12
N SER A 315 -1.07 0.98 26.22
CA SER A 315 -1.33 1.97 27.28
C SER A 315 -1.39 3.38 26.72
N ARG A 316 -0.41 3.77 25.88
CA ARG A 316 -0.40 5.09 25.21
C ARG A 316 -1.59 5.30 24.27
N LEU A 317 -1.96 4.28 23.50
CA LEU A 317 -3.02 4.34 22.49
C LEU A 317 -4.43 4.37 23.08
N LEU A 318 -4.63 3.83 24.28
CA LEU A 318 -5.91 3.87 24.98
C LEU A 318 -6.31 5.28 25.43
N TYR A 319 -5.37 6.22 25.56
CA TYR A 319 -5.66 7.62 25.89
C TYR A 319 -6.27 8.43 24.75
N SER A 320 -6.15 7.98 23.50
CA SER A 320 -6.75 8.66 22.35
C SER A 320 -8.28 8.48 22.34
N PRO A 321 -9.08 9.48 21.91
CA PRO A 321 -10.52 9.29 21.71
C PRO A 321 -10.78 8.42 20.48
N GLY A 322 -11.28 7.20 20.70
CA GLY A 322 -11.59 6.22 19.64
C GLY A 322 -10.43 5.28 19.33
N ALA A 323 -10.63 4.45 18.31
CA ALA A 323 -9.65 3.48 17.86
C ALA A 323 -8.40 4.17 17.27
N PRO A 324 -7.19 3.63 17.53
CA PRO A 324 -5.94 4.12 16.96
C PRO A 324 -5.87 4.12 15.43
N SER A 325 -6.50 3.14 14.80
CA SER A 325 -6.57 2.96 13.36
C SER A 325 -7.74 2.04 13.01
N THR A 326 -8.01 1.85 11.71
CA THR A 326 -9.05 0.93 11.26
C THR A 326 -8.74 -0.52 11.61
N GLY A 327 -7.51 -0.98 11.35
CA GLY A 327 -7.13 -2.38 11.58
C GLY A 327 -6.69 -2.70 13.00
N GLN A 328 -6.24 -1.71 13.77
CA GLN A 328 -5.86 -1.86 15.18
C GLN A 328 -6.85 -1.12 16.07
N HIS A 329 -8.12 -1.50 15.99
CA HIS A 329 -9.20 -0.80 16.68
C HIS A 329 -9.28 -1.10 18.18
N LEU A 330 -8.68 -2.19 18.66
CA LEU A 330 -8.65 -2.57 20.08
C LEU A 330 -10.05 -2.67 20.73
N GLY A 331 -11.05 -3.11 19.96
CA GLY A 331 -12.45 -3.17 20.39
C GLY A 331 -13.14 -1.80 20.53
N ARG A 332 -12.49 -0.71 20.11
CA ARG A 332 -13.01 0.66 20.23
C ARG A 332 -13.68 1.11 18.93
N PRO A 333 -14.57 2.13 18.98
CA PRO A 333 -15.16 2.71 17.78
C PRO A 333 -14.09 3.22 16.84
N LEU A 334 -14.20 2.92 15.54
CA LEU A 334 -13.26 3.37 14.52
C LEU A 334 -13.04 4.88 14.60
N PRO A 335 -11.81 5.38 14.35
CA PRO A 335 -11.58 6.81 14.34
C PRO A 335 -12.51 7.42 13.31
N LEU A 336 -13.28 8.43 13.72
CA LEU A 336 -14.04 9.26 12.78
C LEU A 336 -13.02 9.98 11.91
N THR A 337 -12.58 9.37 10.82
CA THR A 337 -11.76 10.08 9.84
C THR A 337 -12.59 11.26 9.39
N SER A 338 -12.00 12.45 9.59
CA SER A 338 -12.53 13.78 9.30
C SER A 338 -13.70 13.72 8.35
N LYS A 339 -14.85 14.30 8.73
CA LYS A 339 -15.95 14.73 7.86
C LYS A 339 -15.47 14.95 6.42
N THR A 340 -15.32 13.88 5.65
CA THR A 340 -15.20 13.95 4.21
C THR A 340 -16.62 14.33 3.92
N LYS A 341 -16.85 15.64 3.73
CA LYS A 341 -18.16 16.11 3.29
C LYS A 341 -18.41 15.32 2.02
N LEU A 342 -19.24 14.30 2.15
CA LEU A 342 -19.81 13.56 1.04
C LEU A 342 -20.63 14.53 0.21
#